data_AF-A0A2V7T413-F1
#
_entry.id   AF-A0A2V7T413-F1
#
_cell.length_a   1.000
_cell.length_b   1.000
_cell.length_c   1.000
_cell.angle_alpha   90.00
_cell.angle_beta   90.00
_cell.angle_gamma   90.00
#
_symmetry.space_group_name_H-M   'P 1'
#
loop_
_entity.id
_entity.type
_entity.pdbx_description
1 polymer ?
#
loop_
_entity_poly.entity_id
_entity_poly.type
_entity_poly.pdbx_seq_one_letter_code
_entity_poly.pdbx_strand_id
1 'polypeptide(L)' 'SKRKKRARRTHYKAAPIALQPCPRCGDLKRPHRVCPTCGYYRDEQRVAVEDA' A
#
# COMPACT_ATOMS: atom_id res chain seq x y z
N SER A 1 1.58 -37.44 1.99
CA SER A 1 2.64 -37.28 0.97
C SER A 1 3.00 -35.81 0.76
N LYS A 2 4.24 -35.52 0.35
CA LYS A 2 4.71 -34.15 0.05
C LYS A 2 3.87 -33.47 -1.06
N ARG A 3 3.38 -34.25 -2.03
CA ARG A 3 2.51 -33.80 -3.14
C ARG A 3 1.20 -33.19 -2.66
N LYS A 4 0.47 -33.86 -1.76
CA LYS A 4 -0.83 -33.39 -1.24
C LYS A 4 -0.70 -32.07 -0.46
N LYS A 5 0.39 -31.93 0.32
CA LYS A 5 0.71 -30.69 1.05
C LYS A 5 0.99 -29.51 0.11
N ARG A 6 1.76 -29.75 -0.97
CA ARG A 6 2.08 -28.72 -1.97
C ARG A 6 0.83 -28.30 -2.77
N ALA A 7 0.00 -29.25 -3.17
CA ALA A 7 -1.26 -28.98 -3.87
C ALA A 7 -2.19 -28.06 -3.06
N ARG A 8 -2.35 -28.32 -1.76
CA ARG A 8 -3.13 -27.44 -0.87
C ARG A 8 -2.56 -26.02 -0.75
N ARG A 9 -1.22 -25.89 -0.81
CA ARG A 9 -0.52 -24.59 -0.65
C ARG A 9 -0.59 -23.68 -1.89
N THR A 10 -1.13 -24.14 -3.01
CA THR A 10 -1.22 -23.34 -4.25
C THR A 10 -2.06 -22.07 -4.08
N HIS A 11 -3.07 -22.10 -3.22
CA HIS A 11 -3.94 -20.95 -2.92
C HIS A 11 -3.37 -19.98 -1.88
N TYR A 12 -2.23 -20.29 -1.24
CA TYR A 12 -1.63 -19.48 -0.18
C TYR A 12 -0.72 -18.39 -0.78
N LYS A 13 -1.23 -17.63 -1.73
CA LYS A 13 -0.52 -16.50 -2.34
C LYS A 13 -1.26 -15.22 -2.01
N ALA A 14 -0.55 -14.24 -1.48
CA ALA A 14 -1.10 -12.91 -1.27
C ALA A 14 -1.18 -12.17 -2.62
N ALA A 15 -2.27 -11.44 -2.84
CA ALA A 15 -2.39 -10.55 -3.97
C ALA A 15 -1.51 -9.30 -3.76
N PRO A 16 -0.97 -8.69 -4.83
CA PRO A 16 -0.29 -7.41 -4.71
C PRO A 16 -1.28 -6.32 -4.28
N ILE A 17 -0.77 -5.31 -3.58
CA ILE A 17 -1.57 -4.19 -3.10
C ILE A 17 -1.66 -3.14 -4.20
N ALA A 18 -2.87 -2.64 -4.46
CA ALA A 18 -3.07 -1.52 -5.37
C ALA A 18 -2.50 -0.23 -4.75
N LEU A 19 -1.57 0.39 -5.47
CA LEU A 19 -1.01 1.70 -5.16
C LEU A 19 -1.41 2.68 -6.26
N GLN A 20 -1.56 3.95 -5.88
CA GLN A 20 -1.95 5.05 -6.76
C GLN A 20 -1.00 6.23 -6.50
N PRO A 21 -0.66 7.02 -7.52
CA PRO A 21 0.16 8.20 -7.33
C PRO A 21 -0.56 9.22 -6.44
N CYS A 22 0.19 9.86 -5.55
CA CYS A 22 -0.30 10.96 -4.74
C CYS A 22 -0.46 12.21 -5.61
N PRO A 23 -1.61 12.92 -5.56
CA PRO A 23 -1.82 14.12 -6.37
C PRO A 23 -0.91 15.30 -6.00
N ARG A 24 -0.22 15.24 -4.84
CA ARG A 24 0.63 16.33 -4.35
C ARG A 24 2.13 16.09 -4.60
N CYS A 25 2.65 14.96 -4.15
CA CYS A 25 4.08 14.63 -4.25
C CYS A 25 4.41 13.63 -5.37
N GLY A 26 3.41 13.03 -6.01
CA GLY A 26 3.63 12.00 -7.04
C GLY A 26 3.93 10.59 -6.49
N ASP A 27 4.30 10.46 -5.21
CA ASP A 27 4.64 9.16 -4.62
C ASP A 27 3.48 8.17 -4.60
N LEU A 28 3.82 6.89 -4.65
CA LEU A 28 2.85 5.81 -4.56
C LEU A 28 2.26 5.73 -3.14
N LYS A 29 0.95 5.96 -3.05
CA LYS A 29 0.17 5.79 -1.83
C LYS A 29 -0.93 4.75 -2.00
N ARG A 30 -1.42 4.22 -0.87
CA ARG A 30 -2.62 3.38 -0.88
C ARG A 30 -3.88 4.25 -1.05
N PRO A 31 -4.91 3.76 -1.76
CA PRO A 31 -6.22 4.41 -1.79
C PRO A 31 -6.80 4.60 -0.39
N HIS A 32 -7.55 5.68 -0.18
CA HIS A 32 -8.22 6.02 1.08
C HIS A 32 -7.29 6.12 2.31
N ARG A 33 -5.99 6.33 2.11
CA ARG A 33 -5.02 6.57 3.18
C ARG A 33 -4.29 7.90 2.98
N VAL A 34 -3.84 8.46 4.09
CA VAL A 34 -2.91 9.59 4.12
C VAL A 34 -1.61 9.17 3.44
N CYS A 35 -1.05 10.05 2.62
CA CYS A 35 0.25 9.80 2.01
C CYS A 35 1.34 9.73 3.11
N PRO A 36 2.16 8.66 3.16
CA PRO A 36 3.19 8.54 4.19
C PRO A 36 4.31 9.57 4.01
N THR A 37 4.60 10.00 2.77
CA THR A 37 5.64 10.99 2.51
C THR A 37 5.19 12.40 2.88
N CYS A 38 4.06 12.87 2.34
CA CYS A 38 3.66 14.27 2.52
C CYS A 38 2.66 14.50 3.66
N GLY A 39 2.06 13.46 4.25
CA GLY A 39 1.12 13.62 5.36
C GLY A 39 -0.26 14.17 4.98
N TYR A 40 -0.55 14.28 3.67
CA TYR A 40 -1.80 14.84 3.15
C TYR A 40 -2.82 13.78 2.72
N TYR A 41 -4.10 14.07 2.97
CA TYR A 41 -5.25 13.38 2.40
C TYR A 41 -6.26 14.40 1.89
N ARG A 42 -6.53 14.37 0.57
CA ARG A 42 -7.52 15.25 -0.09
C ARG A 42 -7.35 16.71 0.32
N ASP A 43 -6.11 17.17 0.20
CA ASP A 43 -5.67 18.56 0.43
C ASP A 43 -5.61 19.04 1.89
N GLU A 44 -6.02 18.20 2.86
CA GLU A 44 -5.84 18.47 4.28
C GLU A 44 -4.60 17.76 4.83
N GLN A 45 -3.78 18.50 5.59
CA GLN A 45 -2.66 17.93 6.33
C GLN A 45 -3.20 17.21 7.55
N ARG A 46 -3.00 15.90 7.61
CA ARG A 46 -3.48 15.08 8.74
C ARG A 46 -2.34 14.57 9.61
N VAL A 47 -1.11 14.57 9.09
CA VAL A 47 0.10 14.23 9.84
C VAL A 47 1.14 15.29 9.53
N ALA A 48 1.75 15.87 10.58
CA ALA A 48 2.98 16.64 10.44
C ALA A 48 4.12 15.64 10.22
N VAL A 49 4.40 15.36 8.95
CA VAL A 49 5.56 14.56 8.55
C VAL A 49 6.69 15.57 8.31
N GLU A 50 7.82 15.39 8.98
CA GLU A 50 9.03 16.14 8.65
C GLU A 50 9.55 15.58 7.32
N ASP A 51 9.61 16.44 6.29
CA ASP A 51 10.14 16.06 4.98
C ASP A 51 11.62 15.64 5.13
N ALA A 52 11.94 14.40 4.77
CA ALA A 52 13.29 13.83 4.80
C ALA A 52 13.93 13.84 3.40
#